data_AF-A0A7S1YI90-F1
#
_entry.id   AF-A0A7S1YI90-F1
#
_cell.length_a   1.000
_cell.length_b   1.000
_cell.length_c   1.000
_cell.angle_alpha   90.00
_cell.angle_beta   90.00
_cell.angle_gamma   90.00
#
_symmetry.space_group_name_H-M   'P 1'
#
loop_
_entity.id
_entity.type
_entity.pdbx_description
1 polymer ?
#
loop_
_entity_poly.entity_id
_entity_poly.type
_entity_poly.pdbx_seq_one_letter_code
_entity_poly.pdbx_strand_id
1 'polypeptide(L)'
;NNTEVAPNIISYAIAIDAHARGGLAQEAEALLRETIDSPQLEPIVLSFNSVVQAWAFQPSPEDAPGRCRQLVAEMIELASSTASKNLVPNKSTFNTVLRAYKRQGRADEGKEALKKMAQDAPQYAELIEKVLS
;
A
#
# COMPACT_ATOMS: atom_id res chain seq x y z
N ASN A 1 -34.37 17.49 0.49
CA ASN A 1 -33.75 16.40 1.28
C ASN A 1 -32.49 15.95 0.58
N ASN A 2 -31.36 16.56 0.94
CA ASN A 2 -30.05 16.16 0.46
C ASN A 2 -29.60 15.03 1.40
N THR A 3 -29.77 13.77 0.98
CA THR A 3 -29.32 12.62 1.77
C THR A 3 -27.81 12.66 1.82
N GLU A 4 -27.24 13.08 2.96
CA GLU A 4 -25.85 12.80 3.31
C GLU A 4 -25.67 11.28 3.30
N VAL A 5 -25.22 10.75 2.17
CA VAL A 5 -24.73 9.38 2.11
C VAL A 5 -23.38 9.41 2.79
N ALA A 6 -23.31 8.90 4.02
CA ALA A 6 -22.05 8.75 4.72
C ALA A 6 -21.07 8.00 3.80
N PRO A 7 -19.86 8.55 3.54
CA PRO A 7 -18.92 7.92 2.64
C PRO A 7 -18.54 6.53 3.16
N ASN A 8 -18.70 5.53 2.30
CA ASN A 8 -18.31 4.15 2.60
C ASN A 8 -16.87 3.88 2.15
N ILE A 9 -16.33 2.71 2.51
CA ILE A 9 -14.96 2.33 2.17
C ILE A 9 -14.64 2.43 0.67
N ILE A 10 -15.61 2.18 -0.20
CA ILE A 10 -15.44 2.29 -1.65
C ILE A 10 -15.23 3.76 -2.04
N SER A 11 -15.98 4.68 -1.42
CA SER A 11 -15.84 6.12 -1.66
C SER A 11 -14.45 6.63 -1.22
N TYR A 12 -13.96 6.18 -0.08
CA TYR A 12 -12.60 6.46 0.39
C TYR A 12 -11.54 5.86 -0.55
N ALA A 13 -11.70 4.61 -0.98
CA ALA A 13 -10.77 3.98 -1.92
C ALA A 13 -10.70 4.73 -3.25
N ILE A 14 -11.83 5.22 -3.77
CA ILE A 14 -11.89 6.06 -4.97
C ILE A 14 -11.17 7.40 -4.76
N ALA A 15 -11.39 8.05 -3.62
CA ALA A 15 -10.73 9.32 -3.30
C ALA A 15 -9.21 9.15 -3.20
N ILE A 16 -8.75 8.13 -2.48
CA ILE A 16 -7.33 7.75 -2.35
C ILE A 16 -6.72 7.50 -3.75
N ASP A 17 -7.40 6.74 -4.58
CA ASP A 17 -6.98 6.42 -5.95
C ASP A 17 -6.94 7.67 -6.86
N ALA A 18 -7.87 8.60 -6.70
CA ALA A 18 -7.87 9.88 -7.40
C ALA A 18 -6.69 10.77 -6.96
N HIS A 19 -6.43 10.91 -5.66
CA HIS A 19 -5.28 11.65 -5.12
C HIS A 19 -3.95 11.01 -5.55
N ALA A 20 -3.86 9.68 -5.53
CA ALA A 20 -2.70 8.93 -6.00
C ALA A 20 -2.35 9.26 -7.46
N ARG A 21 -3.35 9.28 -8.35
CA ARG A 21 -3.17 9.68 -9.75
C ARG A 21 -2.81 11.15 -9.93
N GLY A 22 -3.21 12.01 -9.00
CA GLY A 22 -2.84 13.42 -8.94
C GLY A 22 -1.40 13.68 -8.48
N GLY A 23 -0.64 12.64 -8.09
CA GLY A 23 0.70 12.79 -7.53
C GLY A 23 0.72 13.28 -6.07
N LEU A 24 -0.44 13.22 -5.40
CA LEU A 24 -0.69 13.69 -4.04
C LEU A 24 -0.60 12.50 -3.06
N ALA A 25 0.61 11.93 -2.92
CA ALA A 25 0.81 10.72 -2.14
C ALA A 25 0.57 10.94 -0.64
N GLN A 26 0.95 12.11 -0.12
CA GLN A 26 0.73 12.51 1.26
C GLN A 26 -0.76 12.60 1.59
N GLU A 27 -1.55 13.21 0.71
CA GLU A 27 -3.00 13.37 0.86
C GLU A 27 -3.72 12.02 0.73
N ALA A 28 -3.31 11.19 -0.23
CA ALA A 28 -3.83 9.83 -0.37
C ALA A 28 -3.54 9.00 0.89
N GLU A 29 -2.37 9.17 1.49
CA GLU A 29 -2.01 8.50 2.73
C GLU A 29 -2.79 9.02 3.93
N ALA A 30 -3.03 10.34 4.04
CA ALA A 30 -3.84 10.91 5.11
C ALA A 30 -5.26 10.31 5.11
N LEU A 31 -5.87 10.16 3.94
CA LEU A 31 -7.17 9.49 3.80
C LEU A 31 -7.12 8.00 4.18
N LEU A 32 -6.02 7.31 3.89
CA LEU A 32 -5.82 5.94 4.35
C LEU A 32 -5.73 5.87 5.89
N ARG A 33 -5.07 6.85 6.53
CA ARG A 33 -5.01 6.93 8.01
C ARG A 33 -6.39 7.12 8.61
N GLU A 34 -7.19 8.05 8.08
CA GLU A 34 -8.58 8.22 8.50
C GLU A 34 -9.40 6.93 8.37
N THR A 35 -9.13 6.14 7.32
CA THR A 35 -9.78 4.85 7.12
C THR A 35 -9.37 3.82 8.17
N ILE A 36 -8.09 3.78 8.54
CA ILE A 36 -7.54 2.83 9.53
C ILE A 36 -8.01 3.19 10.95
N ASP A 37 -8.05 4.48 11.29
CA ASP A 37 -8.41 4.96 12.63
C ASP A 37 -9.93 4.95 12.88
N SER A 38 -10.74 4.79 11.82
CA SER A 38 -12.19 4.77 11.93
C SER A 38 -12.72 3.40 12.36
N PRO A 39 -13.51 3.31 13.44
CA PRO A 39 -14.11 2.05 13.88
C PRO A 39 -15.22 1.55 12.94
N GLN A 40 -15.65 2.37 11.98
CA GLN A 40 -16.74 2.10 11.05
C GLN A 40 -16.26 1.71 9.65
N LEU A 41 -14.96 1.88 9.37
CA LEU A 41 -14.36 1.60 8.07
C LEU A 41 -13.37 0.44 8.20
N GLU A 42 -13.44 -0.48 7.26
CA GLU A 42 -12.46 -1.56 7.15
C GLU A 42 -11.54 -1.23 5.97
N PRO A 43 -10.23 -0.95 6.18
CA PRO A 43 -9.34 -0.69 5.07
C PRO A 43 -9.23 -1.92 4.16
N ILE A 44 -9.13 -1.68 2.86
CA ILE A 44 -9.05 -2.74 1.85
C ILE A 44 -7.73 -2.65 1.06
N VAL A 45 -7.36 -3.76 0.42
CA VAL A 45 -6.16 -3.85 -0.42
C VAL A 45 -6.07 -2.77 -1.48
N LEU A 46 -7.21 -2.34 -2.04
CA LEU A 46 -7.24 -1.27 -3.04
C LEU A 46 -6.72 0.05 -2.46
N SER A 47 -7.22 0.46 -1.29
CA SER A 47 -6.80 1.71 -0.63
C SER A 47 -5.29 1.70 -0.36
N PHE A 48 -4.75 0.60 0.19
CA PHE A 48 -3.30 0.47 0.43
C PHE A 48 -2.49 0.51 -0.88
N ASN A 49 -2.88 -0.27 -1.88
CA ASN A 49 -2.17 -0.33 -3.15
C ASN A 49 -2.15 1.02 -3.86
N SER A 50 -3.24 1.79 -3.80
CA SER A 50 -3.30 3.14 -4.37
C SER A 50 -2.33 4.10 -3.69
N VAL A 51 -2.21 4.09 -2.35
CA VAL A 51 -1.23 4.92 -1.64
C VAL A 51 0.21 4.49 -1.93
N VAL A 52 0.50 3.18 -1.89
CA VAL A 52 1.83 2.65 -2.22
C VAL A 52 2.21 3.02 -3.65
N GLN A 53 1.25 2.97 -4.58
CA GLN A 53 1.46 3.43 -5.95
C GLN A 53 1.76 4.93 -6.00
N ALA A 54 0.98 5.76 -5.32
CA ALA A 54 1.20 7.21 -5.27
C ALA A 54 2.66 7.54 -4.89
N TRP A 55 3.15 6.96 -3.79
CA TRP A 55 4.53 7.13 -3.35
C TRP A 55 5.55 6.63 -4.38
N ALA A 56 5.33 5.43 -4.94
CA ALA A 56 6.26 4.83 -5.90
C ALA A 56 6.43 5.66 -7.19
N PHE A 57 5.42 6.44 -7.58
CA PHE A 57 5.41 7.21 -8.81
C PHE A 57 5.64 8.71 -8.62
N GLN A 58 5.65 9.21 -7.39
CA GLN A 58 5.86 10.62 -7.12
C GLN A 58 7.26 11.08 -7.63
N PRO A 59 7.39 12.28 -8.23
CA PRO A 59 8.61 12.68 -8.93
C PRO A 59 9.85 12.89 -8.06
N SER A 60 9.71 13.15 -6.75
CA SER A 60 10.85 13.40 -5.84
C SER A 60 10.57 13.25 -4.33
N PRO A 61 10.13 12.10 -3.80
CA PRO A 61 10.26 11.84 -2.37
C PRO A 61 11.66 11.28 -2.09
N GLU A 62 12.40 11.94 -1.19
CA GLU A 62 13.74 11.56 -0.76
C GLU A 62 13.83 10.08 -0.34
N ASP A 63 12.75 9.51 0.22
CA ASP A 63 12.64 8.10 0.58
C ASP A 63 11.30 7.43 0.18
N ALA A 64 10.91 7.58 -1.10
CA ALA A 64 9.73 6.89 -1.63
C ALA A 64 9.74 5.36 -1.40
N PRO A 65 10.86 4.63 -1.63
CA PRO A 65 10.89 3.19 -1.43
C PRO A 65 10.74 2.79 0.04
N GLY A 66 11.33 3.55 0.97
CA GLY A 66 11.17 3.33 2.41
C GLY A 66 9.71 3.50 2.85
N ARG A 67 9.02 4.52 2.34
CA ARG A 67 7.59 4.71 2.64
C ARG A 67 6.72 3.60 2.06
N CYS A 68 6.94 3.22 0.80
CA CYS A 68 6.27 2.06 0.19
C CYS A 68 6.45 0.79 1.02
N ARG A 69 7.69 0.53 1.49
CA ARG A 69 8.01 -0.62 2.33
C ARG A 69 7.24 -0.59 3.65
N GLN A 70 7.20 0.57 4.31
CA GLN A 70 6.51 0.74 5.59
C GLN A 70 5.00 0.53 5.47
N LEU A 71 4.37 1.10 4.43
CA LEU A 71 2.95 0.92 4.17
C LEU A 71 2.58 -0.54 3.91
N VAL A 72 3.42 -1.28 3.19
CA VAL A 72 3.19 -2.73 2.95
C VAL A 72 3.41 -3.55 4.22
N ALA A 73 4.40 -3.22 5.05
CA ALA A 73 4.60 -3.89 6.34
C ALA A 73 3.38 -3.72 7.25
N GLU A 74 2.86 -2.50 7.35
CA GLU A 74 1.65 -2.21 8.10
C GLU A 74 0.42 -2.95 7.53
N MET A 75 0.28 -3.00 6.21
CA MET A 75 -0.79 -3.78 5.56
C MET A 75 -0.74 -5.25 5.98
N ILE A 76 0.46 -5.84 6.04
CA ILE A 76 0.69 -7.22 6.46
C ILE A 76 0.32 -7.44 7.94
N GLU A 77 0.72 -6.52 8.81
CA GLU A 77 0.39 -6.56 10.25
C GLU A 77 -1.11 -6.46 10.49
N LEU A 78 -1.78 -5.52 9.81
CA LEU A 78 -3.24 -5.35 9.88
C LEU A 78 -3.98 -6.56 9.30
N ALA A 79 -3.53 -7.12 8.17
CA ALA A 79 -4.10 -8.33 7.60
C ALA A 79 -4.04 -9.50 8.58
N SER A 80 -2.92 -9.62 9.30
CA SER A 80 -2.68 -10.70 10.27
C SER A 80 -3.48 -10.52 11.57
N SER A 81 -3.74 -9.28 11.99
CA SER A 81 -4.44 -8.98 13.26
C SER A 81 -5.97 -8.90 13.12
N THR A 82 -6.50 -8.57 11.94
CA THR A 82 -7.95 -8.31 11.76
C THR A 82 -8.73 -9.48 11.17
N ALA A 83 -8.07 -10.56 10.75
CA ALA A 83 -8.67 -11.64 9.95
C ALA A 83 -9.45 -11.15 8.71
N SER A 84 -9.16 -9.93 8.25
CA SER A 84 -9.83 -9.28 7.13
C SER A 84 -9.54 -10.03 5.82
N LYS A 85 -10.59 -10.45 5.13
CA LYS A 85 -10.48 -11.03 3.78
C LYS A 85 -10.30 -9.96 2.71
N ASN A 86 -10.55 -8.69 3.05
CA ASN A 86 -10.49 -7.56 2.13
C ASN A 86 -9.11 -6.88 2.12
N LEU A 87 -8.26 -7.17 3.11
CA LEU A 87 -6.92 -6.62 3.29
C LEU A 87 -5.84 -7.67 3.05
N VAL A 88 -5.76 -8.21 1.84
CA VAL A 88 -4.77 -9.26 1.51
C VAL A 88 -3.75 -8.72 0.51
N PRO A 89 -2.46 -8.57 0.90
CA PRO A 89 -1.39 -8.23 -0.02
C PRO A 89 -1.32 -9.18 -1.21
N ASN A 90 -1.04 -8.65 -2.40
CA ASN A 90 -0.98 -9.44 -3.63
C ASN A 90 0.30 -9.14 -4.44
N LYS A 91 0.49 -9.81 -5.57
CA LYS A 91 1.67 -9.60 -6.44
C LYS A 91 1.89 -8.13 -6.79
N SER A 92 0.81 -7.38 -7.01
CA SER A 92 0.90 -5.97 -7.38
C SER A 92 1.47 -5.14 -6.23
N THR A 93 1.12 -5.46 -4.99
CA THR A 93 1.62 -4.81 -3.77
C THR A 93 3.16 -4.87 -3.73
N PHE A 94 3.74 -6.07 -3.81
CA PHE A 94 5.19 -6.26 -3.76
C PHE A 94 5.91 -5.75 -5.01
N ASN A 95 5.33 -5.91 -6.20
CA ASN A 95 5.87 -5.33 -7.43
C ASN A 95 5.99 -3.81 -7.35
N THR A 96 5.04 -3.14 -6.69
CA THR A 96 5.04 -1.68 -6.58
C THR A 96 6.18 -1.20 -5.69
N VAL A 97 6.47 -1.91 -4.59
CA VAL A 97 7.66 -1.65 -3.74
C VAL A 97 8.93 -1.79 -4.56
N LEU A 98 9.12 -2.93 -5.25
CA LEU A 98 10.31 -3.15 -6.08
C LEU A 98 10.45 -2.10 -7.19
N ARG A 99 9.33 -1.66 -7.77
CA ARG A 99 9.31 -0.61 -8.78
C ARG A 99 9.75 0.74 -8.21
N ALA A 100 9.35 1.09 -6.99
CA ALA A 100 9.82 2.30 -6.30
C ALA A 100 11.36 2.30 -6.16
N TYR A 101 11.92 1.18 -5.70
CA TYR A 101 13.38 1.00 -5.61
C TYR A 101 14.08 1.09 -6.97
N LYS A 102 13.56 0.41 -7.99
CA LYS A 102 14.13 0.44 -9.35
C LYS A 102 14.16 1.86 -9.94
N ARG A 103 13.14 2.69 -9.68
CA ARG A 103 13.07 4.08 -10.16
C ARG A 103 14.14 4.98 -9.56
N GLN A 104 14.65 4.65 -8.36
CA GLN A 104 15.77 5.34 -7.73
C GLN A 104 17.12 4.69 -8.04
N GLY A 105 17.19 3.69 -8.93
CA GLY A 105 18.43 2.96 -9.21
C GLY A 105 18.86 1.98 -8.10
N ARG A 106 17.99 1.73 -7.12
CA ARG A 106 18.26 0.94 -5.91
C ARG A 106 17.66 -0.47 -5.99
N ALA A 107 17.73 -1.09 -7.17
CA ALA A 107 17.01 -2.33 -7.46
C ALA A 107 17.40 -3.49 -6.53
N ASP A 108 18.69 -3.63 -6.20
CA ASP A 108 19.18 -4.70 -5.32
C ASP A 108 18.75 -4.47 -3.86
N GLU A 109 18.75 -3.23 -3.37
CA GLU A 109 18.13 -2.91 -2.07
C GLU A 109 16.65 -3.27 -2.04
N GLY A 110 15.93 -3.08 -3.15
CA GLY A 110 14.53 -3.45 -3.27
C GLY A 110 14.30 -4.96 -3.22
N LYS A 111 15.16 -5.76 -3.86
CA LYS A 111 15.11 -7.22 -3.77
C LYS A 111 15.37 -7.69 -2.33
N GLU A 112 16.32 -7.05 -1.66
CA GLU A 112 16.71 -7.41 -0.30
C GLU A 112 15.62 -7.05 0.71
N ALA A 113 14.96 -5.91 0.52
CA ALA A 113 13.78 -5.53 1.27
C ALA A 113 12.64 -6.54 1.10
N LEU A 114 12.37 -7.00 -0.12
CA LEU A 114 11.35 -8.03 -0.38
C LEU A 114 11.71 -9.38 0.25
N LYS A 115 12.98 -9.82 0.15
CA LYS A 115 13.45 -11.03 0.84
C LYS A 115 13.23 -10.94 2.35
N LYS A 116 13.51 -9.79 2.96
CA LYS A 116 13.25 -9.56 4.38
C LYS A 116 11.76 -9.64 4.70
N MET A 117 10.90 -9.02 3.89
CA MET A 117 9.44 -9.15 4.04
C MET A 117 8.96 -10.61 3.97
N ALA A 118 9.55 -11.42 3.10
CA ALA A 118 9.23 -12.85 3.01
C ALA A 118 9.67 -13.64 4.26
N GLN A 119 10.78 -13.24 4.90
CA GLN A 119 11.24 -13.82 6.16
C GLN A 119 10.32 -13.44 7.32
N ASP A 120 9.93 -12.16 7.39
CA ASP A 120 9.08 -11.62 8.45
C ASP A 120 7.62 -12.09 8.29
N ALA A 121 7.16 -12.34 7.06
CA ALA A 121 5.83 -12.84 6.74
C ALA A 121 5.86 -14.03 5.76
N PRO A 122 6.19 -15.25 6.25
CA PRO A 122 6.35 -16.44 5.42
C PRO A 122 5.13 -16.82 4.57
N GLN A 123 3.93 -16.43 4.99
CA GLN A 123 2.69 -16.64 4.23
C GLN A 123 2.67 -15.92 2.87
N TYR A 124 3.53 -14.92 2.66
CA TYR A 124 3.69 -14.21 1.37
C TYR A 124 4.98 -14.60 0.62
N ALA A 125 5.77 -15.55 1.13
CA ALA A 125 7.07 -15.89 0.54
C ALA A 125 6.95 -16.34 -0.94
N GLU A 126 6.03 -17.26 -1.25
CA GLU A 126 5.81 -17.73 -2.63
C GLU A 126 5.39 -16.58 -3.57
N LEU A 127 4.62 -15.62 -3.04
CA LEU A 127 4.17 -14.46 -3.79
C LEU A 127 5.33 -13.51 -4.12
N ILE A 128 6.21 -13.30 -3.13
CA ILE A 128 7.40 -12.46 -3.24
C ILE A 128 8.44 -13.11 -4.16
N GLU A 129 8.64 -14.43 -4.08
CA GLU A 129 9.54 -15.17 -4.97
C GLU A 129 9.14 -14.98 -6.44
N LYS A 130 7.84 -15.05 -6.75
CA LYS A 130 7.31 -14.78 -8.10
C LYS A 130 7.51 -13.34 -8.57
N VAL A 131 7.74 -12.39 -7.66
CA VAL A 131 8.06 -10.99 -8.00
C VAL A 131 9.57 -10.81 -8.22
N LEU A 132 10.39 -11.65 -7.58
CA LEU A 132 11.85 -11.61 -7.68
C LEU A 132 12.41 -12.43 -8.85
N SER A 133 11.67 -13.44 -9.34
CA SER A 133 11.98 -14.24 -10.52
C SER A 133 11.86 -13.45 -11.82
#